data_AF-A0A1L7VB63-F1
#
_entry.id   AF-A0A1L7VB63-F1
#
_cell.length_a   1.000
_cell.length_b   1.000
_cell.length_c   1.000
_cell.angle_alpha   90.00
_cell.angle_beta   90.00
_cell.angle_gamma   90.00
#
_symmetry.space_group_name_H-M   'P 1'
#
loop_
_entity.id
_entity.type
_entity.pdbx_description
1 polymer ?
#
loop_
_entity_poly.entity_id
_entity_poly.type
_entity_poly.pdbx_seq_one_letter_code
_entity_poly.pdbx_strand_id
1 'polypeptide(L)'
;MFQHYCKSKEYIQQAHLEAELPGSLLQDALVVANFPSKNPRLHIKKWSKGQLPNPFEHRDSGTIDRLDRIYNQLAGYIEDYITKATSIYPPRAYMCIPCPCSNVGQLQFRGQPTGIDILRVDTLTDLERNRLFRAFFRYELVSKIQYVEDSTELEHIDELAAPTVRNFSHGAAEAFRCVLYYMRDLYGAVFAHYVDSRLPDIPAETPA
;
A
#
# COMPACT_ATOMS: atom_id res chain seq x y z
N MET A 1 -19.14 1.72 29.78
CA MET A 1 -18.94 0.66 28.77
C MET A 1 -18.24 1.21 27.51
N PHE A 2 -18.78 2.24 26.85
CA PHE A 2 -18.18 2.86 25.66
C PHE A 2 -16.72 3.36 25.84
N GLN A 3 -16.43 4.07 26.94
CA GLN A 3 -15.06 4.55 27.22
C GLN A 3 -14.03 3.42 27.42
N HIS A 4 -14.45 2.28 27.98
CA HIS A 4 -13.56 1.12 28.12
C HIS A 4 -13.31 0.46 26.76
N TYR A 5 -14.32 0.40 25.90
CA TYR A 5 -14.18 -0.07 24.52
C TYR A 5 -13.23 0.82 23.72
N CYS A 6 -13.38 2.15 23.76
CA CYS A 6 -12.49 3.07 23.04
C CYS A 6 -11.04 2.91 23.48
N LYS A 7 -10.78 2.91 24.79
CA LYS A 7 -9.43 2.70 25.34
C LYS A 7 -8.83 1.34 24.95
N SER A 8 -9.66 0.28 24.97
CA SER A 8 -9.22 -1.05 24.55
C SER A 8 -8.91 -1.11 23.07
N LYS A 9 -9.72 -0.46 22.22
CA LYS A 9 -9.51 -0.39 20.77
C LYS A 9 -8.20 0.32 20.46
N GLU A 10 -7.99 1.51 21.03
CA GLU A 10 -6.76 2.30 20.83
C GLU A 10 -5.51 1.50 21.24
N TYR A 11 -5.59 0.79 22.38
CA TYR A 11 -4.49 -0.06 22.84
C TYR A 11 -4.18 -1.21 21.87
N ILE A 12 -5.21 -1.92 21.37
CA ILE A 12 -5.04 -3.03 20.42
C ILE A 12 -4.47 -2.53 19.10
N GLN A 13 -5.00 -1.42 18.59
CA GLN A 13 -4.56 -0.81 17.34
C GLN A 13 -3.11 -0.32 17.43
N GLN A 14 -2.73 0.32 18.53
CA GLN A 14 -1.36 0.72 18.80
C GLN A 14 -0.42 -0.50 18.84
N ALA A 15 -0.76 -1.53 19.61
CA ALA A 15 0.06 -2.74 19.72
C ALA A 15 0.22 -3.46 18.37
N HIS A 16 -0.84 -3.52 17.57
CA HIS A 16 -0.81 -4.09 16.23
C HIS A 16 0.14 -3.30 15.31
N LEU A 17 -0.03 -1.98 15.23
CA LEU A 17 0.81 -1.13 14.37
C LEU A 17 2.27 -1.12 14.79
N GLU A 18 2.55 -1.15 16.09
CA GLU A 18 3.92 -1.20 16.61
C GLU A 18 4.63 -2.51 16.23
N ALA A 19 3.89 -3.62 16.19
CA ALA A 19 4.41 -4.91 15.72
C ALA A 19 4.59 -4.94 14.19
N GLU A 20 3.65 -4.39 13.43
CA GLU A 20 3.63 -4.47 11.96
C GLU A 20 4.50 -3.41 11.26
N LEU A 21 4.87 -2.33 11.94
CA LEU A 21 5.66 -1.23 11.37
C LEU A 21 7.01 -1.06 12.11
N PRO A 22 7.94 -2.03 12.02
CA PRO A 22 9.19 -1.94 12.74
C PRO A 22 10.15 -0.88 12.17
N GLY A 23 10.81 -0.15 13.07
CA GLY A 23 11.97 0.70 12.78
C GLY A 23 11.71 1.73 11.67
N SER A 24 12.48 1.67 10.59
CA SER A 24 12.37 2.64 9.48
C SER A 24 11.12 2.44 8.62
N LEU A 25 10.36 1.34 8.78
CA LEU A 25 9.08 1.17 8.10
C LEU A 25 8.01 2.11 8.69
N LEU A 26 8.05 2.35 10.01
CA LEU A 26 7.20 3.34 10.66
C LEU A 26 7.41 4.74 10.06
N GLN A 27 8.65 5.13 9.77
CA GLN A 27 8.94 6.43 9.15
C GLN A 27 8.35 6.53 7.73
N ASP A 28 8.44 5.46 6.94
CA ASP A 28 7.82 5.38 5.60
C ASP A 28 6.28 5.41 5.68
N ALA A 29 5.67 4.84 6.73
CA ALA A 29 4.24 4.95 6.95
C ALA A 29 3.82 6.37 7.41
N LEU A 30 4.57 6.95 8.35
CA LEU A 30 4.30 8.26 8.95
C LEU A 30 4.37 9.39 7.92
N VAL A 31 5.35 9.35 7.02
CA VAL A 31 5.50 10.41 6.01
C VAL A 31 4.28 10.47 5.09
N VAL A 32 3.67 9.32 4.83
CA VAL A 32 2.48 9.22 3.98
C VAL A 32 1.21 9.53 4.76
N ALA A 33 1.03 8.94 5.94
CA ALA A 33 -0.16 9.12 6.78
C ALA A 33 -0.37 10.58 7.20
N ASN A 34 0.72 11.31 7.40
CA ASN A 34 0.73 12.70 7.83
C ASN A 34 1.25 13.67 6.76
N PHE A 35 1.18 13.29 5.48
CA PHE A 35 1.60 14.17 4.40
C PHE A 35 0.80 15.48 4.44
N PRO A 36 1.44 16.64 4.63
CA PRO A 36 0.73 17.86 4.96
C PRO A 36 0.32 18.64 3.70
N SER A 37 -0.77 19.39 3.81
CA SER A 37 -1.14 20.39 2.80
C SER A 37 -0.28 21.66 2.86
N LYS A 38 0.41 21.91 3.98
CA LYS A 38 1.28 23.07 4.19
C LYS A 38 2.68 22.62 4.57
N ASN A 39 3.70 23.28 4.04
CA ASN A 39 5.11 22.98 4.28
C ASN A 39 5.53 21.51 3.99
N PRO A 40 5.15 20.92 2.84
CA PRO A 40 5.55 19.55 2.48
C PRO A 40 7.07 19.36 2.46
N ARG A 41 7.83 20.38 2.07
CA ARG A 41 9.30 20.37 2.11
C ARG A 41 9.89 20.07 3.49
N LEU A 42 9.38 20.71 4.55
CA LEU A 42 9.86 20.47 5.91
C LEU A 42 9.53 19.05 6.37
N HIS A 43 8.35 18.55 5.99
CA HIS A 43 7.92 17.19 6.29
C HIS A 43 8.82 16.13 5.67
N ILE A 44 9.12 16.27 4.37
CA ILE A 44 10.05 15.39 3.65
C ILE A 44 11.46 15.46 4.23
N LYS A 45 11.93 16.66 4.61
CA LYS A 45 13.24 16.83 5.26
C LYS A 45 13.33 16.13 6.63
N LYS A 46 12.24 16.10 7.40
CA LYS A 46 12.20 15.36 8.68
C LYS A 46 12.18 13.85 8.43
N TRP A 47 11.37 13.40 7.47
CA TRP A 47 11.31 12.00 7.07
C TRP A 47 12.67 11.48 6.57
N SER A 48 13.37 12.23 5.71
CA SER A 48 14.67 11.80 5.17
C SER A 48 15.75 11.62 6.24
N LYS A 49 15.55 12.22 7.42
CA LYS A 49 16.42 12.07 8.59
C LYS A 49 15.91 11.07 9.61
N GLY A 50 14.75 10.43 9.38
CA GLY A 50 14.09 9.55 10.35
C GLY A 50 13.61 10.30 11.59
N GLN A 51 13.25 11.58 11.45
CA GLN A 51 12.90 12.49 12.55
C GLN A 51 11.39 12.82 12.61
N LEU A 52 10.53 12.01 11.97
CA LEU A 52 9.10 12.15 12.20
C LEU A 52 8.77 11.64 13.62
N PRO A 53 7.92 12.37 14.38
CA PRO A 53 7.57 11.99 15.75
C PRO A 53 6.96 10.60 15.82
N ASN A 54 7.37 9.82 16.81
CA ASN A 54 6.76 8.52 17.11
C ASN A 54 5.40 8.74 17.79
N PRO A 55 4.27 8.39 17.16
CA PRO A 55 2.96 8.64 17.73
C PRO A 55 2.64 7.76 18.94
N PHE A 56 3.36 6.65 19.11
CA PHE A 56 3.15 5.68 20.18
C PHE A 56 3.67 6.17 21.54
N GLU A 57 4.71 7.02 21.54
CA GLU A 57 5.30 7.60 22.76
C GLU A 57 4.39 8.65 23.41
N HIS A 58 3.68 9.42 22.58
CA HIS A 58 2.81 10.51 23.04
C HIS A 58 1.32 10.18 22.96
N ARG A 59 0.97 8.95 22.55
CA ARG A 59 -0.41 8.50 22.32
C ARG A 59 -1.20 9.46 21.45
N ASP A 60 -0.61 9.88 20.34
CA ASP A 60 -1.28 10.72 19.35
C ASP A 60 -2.31 9.88 18.59
N SER A 61 -3.52 9.81 19.15
CA SER A 61 -4.63 9.01 18.61
C SER A 61 -4.97 9.38 17.17
N GLY A 62 -4.88 10.66 16.81
CA GLY A 62 -5.16 11.14 15.46
C GLY A 62 -4.17 10.59 14.43
N THR A 63 -2.87 10.53 14.77
CA THR A 63 -1.87 9.90 13.91
C THR A 63 -2.02 8.38 13.88
N ILE A 64 -2.32 7.74 15.01
CA ILE A 64 -2.53 6.29 15.10
C ILE A 64 -3.71 5.85 14.22
N ASP A 65 -4.80 6.61 14.21
CA ASP A 65 -5.95 6.35 13.35
C ASP A 65 -5.63 6.49 11.85
N ARG A 66 -4.81 7.49 11.49
CA ARG A 66 -4.35 7.65 10.10
C ARG A 66 -3.42 6.52 9.68
N LEU A 67 -2.53 6.07 10.57
CA LEU A 67 -1.64 4.94 10.34
C LEU A 67 -2.42 3.64 10.14
N ASP A 68 -3.40 3.35 11.00
CA ASP A 68 -4.26 2.17 10.86
C ASP A 68 -5.02 2.17 9.54
N ARG A 69 -5.61 3.32 9.17
CA ARG A 69 -6.33 3.45 7.91
C ARG A 69 -5.43 3.19 6.71
N ILE A 70 -4.25 3.79 6.65
CA ILE A 70 -3.36 3.60 5.51
C ILE A 70 -2.76 2.18 5.48
N TYR A 71 -2.44 1.61 6.64
CA TYR A 71 -1.95 0.26 6.76
C TYR A 71 -2.98 -0.74 6.20
N ASN A 72 -4.22 -0.67 6.68
CA ASN A 72 -5.30 -1.56 6.23
C ASN A 72 -5.63 -1.36 4.75
N GLN A 73 -5.60 -0.12 4.26
CA GLN A 73 -5.79 0.17 2.84
C GLN A 73 -4.69 -0.45 1.98
N LEU A 74 -3.41 -0.25 2.34
CA LEU A 74 -2.29 -0.81 1.59
C LEU A 74 -2.20 -2.33 1.73
N ALA A 75 -2.57 -2.90 2.87
CA ALA A 75 -2.69 -4.34 3.05
C ALA A 75 -3.61 -4.94 1.98
N GLY A 76 -4.81 -4.37 1.78
CA GLY A 76 -5.74 -4.84 0.74
C GLY A 76 -5.18 -4.76 -0.68
N TYR A 77 -4.41 -3.72 -1.00
CA TYR A 77 -3.71 -3.64 -2.30
C TYR A 77 -2.57 -4.64 -2.43
N ILE A 78 -1.83 -4.89 -1.34
CA ILE A 78 -0.76 -5.88 -1.32
C ILE A 78 -1.35 -7.28 -1.52
N GLU A 79 -2.45 -7.62 -0.84
CA GLU A 79 -3.16 -8.89 -0.98
C GLU A 79 -3.61 -9.13 -2.44
N ASP A 80 -4.23 -8.12 -3.06
CA ASP A 80 -4.61 -8.18 -4.47
C ASP A 80 -3.39 -8.32 -5.40
N TYR A 81 -2.32 -7.56 -5.15
CA TYR A 81 -1.07 -7.65 -5.90
C TYR A 81 -0.46 -9.05 -5.84
N ILE A 82 -0.25 -9.61 -4.64
CA ILE A 82 0.39 -10.93 -4.50
C ILE A 82 -0.50 -12.02 -5.09
N THR A 83 -1.83 -11.92 -4.95
CA THR A 83 -2.79 -12.86 -5.54
C THR A 83 -2.70 -12.85 -7.06
N LYS A 84 -2.63 -11.66 -7.67
CA LYS A 84 -2.51 -11.51 -9.13
C LYS A 84 -1.15 -11.94 -9.65
N ALA A 85 -0.08 -11.57 -8.97
CA ALA A 85 1.30 -11.86 -9.36
C ALA A 85 1.62 -13.37 -9.29
N THR A 86 0.95 -14.11 -8.42
CA THR A 86 1.16 -15.56 -8.24
C THR A 86 0.06 -16.42 -8.88
N SER A 87 -0.92 -15.79 -9.54
CA SER A 87 -2.00 -16.51 -10.21
C SER A 87 -1.47 -17.40 -11.32
N ILE A 88 -2.04 -18.60 -11.46
CA ILE A 88 -1.77 -19.52 -12.57
C ILE A 88 -2.09 -18.91 -13.95
N TYR A 89 -2.98 -17.91 -14.00
CA TYR A 89 -3.33 -17.22 -15.22
C TYR A 89 -3.49 -15.70 -14.97
N PRO A 90 -2.35 -14.96 -14.92
CA PRO A 90 -2.35 -13.53 -14.60
C PRO A 90 -3.28 -12.67 -15.47
N PRO A 91 -3.42 -12.88 -16.81
CA PRO A 91 -4.34 -12.07 -17.62
C PRO A 91 -5.78 -12.06 -17.09
N ARG A 92 -6.24 -13.17 -16.52
CA ARG A 92 -7.56 -13.26 -15.87
C ARG A 92 -7.57 -12.56 -14.51
N ALA A 93 -6.56 -12.80 -13.68
CA ALA A 93 -6.48 -12.21 -12.35
C ALA A 93 -6.41 -10.67 -12.40
N TYR A 94 -5.61 -10.12 -13.33
CA TYR A 94 -5.44 -8.67 -13.51
C TYR A 94 -6.68 -7.97 -14.08
N MET A 95 -7.71 -8.69 -14.55
CA MET A 95 -9.01 -8.07 -14.86
C MET A 95 -9.84 -7.75 -13.62
N CYS A 96 -9.53 -8.34 -12.47
CA CYS A 96 -10.26 -8.13 -11.23
C CYS A 96 -9.81 -6.84 -10.55
N ILE A 97 -10.69 -6.21 -9.78
CA ILE A 97 -10.38 -5.01 -9.00
C ILE A 97 -10.29 -5.41 -7.52
N PRO A 98 -9.31 -4.89 -6.76
CA PRO A 98 -9.29 -5.06 -5.32
C PRO A 98 -10.60 -4.54 -4.72
N CYS A 99 -11.20 -5.30 -3.82
CA CYS A 99 -12.37 -4.88 -3.08
C CYS A 99 -12.05 -4.87 -1.57
N PRO A 100 -11.53 -3.74 -1.03
CA PRO A 100 -11.11 -3.64 0.37
C PRO A 100 -12.23 -3.87 1.39
N CYS A 101 -13.49 -3.81 0.95
CA CYS A 101 -14.68 -4.01 1.79
C CYS A 101 -15.40 -5.34 1.52
N SER A 102 -14.84 -6.22 0.68
CA SER A 102 -15.47 -7.50 0.38
C SER A 102 -15.22 -8.49 1.50
N ASN A 103 -16.29 -9.10 2.00
CA ASN A 103 -16.19 -10.28 2.87
C ASN A 103 -15.91 -11.57 2.08
N VAL A 104 -15.80 -11.47 0.76
CA VAL A 104 -15.52 -12.59 -0.13
C VAL A 104 -14.01 -12.72 -0.25
N GLY A 105 -13.46 -13.82 0.25
CA GLY A 105 -12.03 -14.16 0.18
C GLY A 105 -11.55 -14.54 -1.23
N GLN A 106 -12.18 -14.04 -2.29
CA GLN A 106 -11.86 -14.34 -3.68
C GLN A 106 -11.84 -13.06 -4.52
N LEU A 107 -10.99 -13.05 -5.56
CA LEU A 107 -11.01 -12.00 -6.57
C LEU A 107 -12.38 -11.95 -7.25
N GLN A 108 -12.85 -10.74 -7.50
CA GLN A 108 -14.16 -10.49 -8.10
C GLN A 108 -14.02 -9.76 -9.45
N PHE A 109 -14.80 -10.23 -10.42
CA PHE A 109 -15.02 -9.54 -11.69
C PHE A 109 -16.50 -9.18 -11.79
N ARG A 110 -16.82 -7.89 -11.93
CA ARG A 110 -18.21 -7.37 -11.91
C ARG A 110 -19.08 -7.91 -10.77
N GLY A 111 -18.50 -8.00 -9.57
CA GLY A 111 -19.19 -8.47 -8.36
C GLY A 111 -19.40 -9.99 -8.29
N GLN A 112 -18.91 -10.76 -9.27
CA GLN A 112 -18.96 -12.21 -9.25
C GLN A 112 -17.60 -12.79 -8.83
N PRO A 113 -17.55 -13.78 -7.92
CA PRO A 113 -16.32 -14.47 -7.56
C PRO A 113 -15.71 -15.19 -8.77
N THR A 114 -14.39 -15.11 -8.90
CA THR A 114 -13.67 -15.72 -10.04
C THR A 114 -13.12 -17.11 -9.75
N GLY A 115 -13.22 -17.57 -8.50
CA GLY A 115 -12.62 -18.81 -8.00
C GLY A 115 -11.13 -18.69 -7.61
N ILE A 116 -10.55 -17.50 -7.71
CA ILE A 116 -9.17 -17.24 -7.29
C ILE A 116 -9.19 -16.72 -5.84
N ASP A 117 -8.69 -17.53 -4.91
CA ASP A 117 -8.63 -17.17 -3.49
C ASP A 117 -7.59 -16.08 -3.23
N ILE A 118 -7.95 -15.12 -2.36
CA ILE A 118 -7.08 -14.00 -1.99
C ILE A 118 -6.01 -14.50 -1.04
N LEU A 119 -4.75 -14.29 -1.42
CA LEU A 119 -3.61 -14.45 -0.54
C LEU A 119 -3.56 -13.30 0.45
N ARG A 120 -3.57 -13.65 1.74
CA ARG A 120 -3.61 -12.70 2.85
C ARG A 120 -2.20 -12.26 3.23
N VAL A 121 -2.04 -11.01 3.65
CA VAL A 121 -0.71 -10.44 3.99
C VAL A 121 -0.06 -11.12 5.19
N ASP A 122 -0.85 -11.70 6.10
CA ASP A 122 -0.40 -12.48 7.25
C ASP A 122 0.26 -13.81 6.87
N THR A 123 0.06 -14.31 5.64
CA THR A 123 0.73 -15.52 5.14
C THR A 123 2.18 -15.27 4.73
N LEU A 124 2.58 -14.00 4.57
CA LEU A 124 3.93 -13.62 4.15
C LEU A 124 4.92 -13.67 5.32
N THR A 125 6.18 -13.98 5.00
CA THR A 125 7.26 -13.79 5.98
C THR A 125 7.41 -12.30 6.32
N ASP A 126 7.90 -11.99 7.53
CA ASP A 126 8.13 -10.60 7.94
C ASP A 126 9.01 -9.81 6.96
N LEU A 127 9.98 -10.49 6.34
CA LEU A 127 10.85 -9.89 5.35
C LEU A 127 10.11 -9.51 4.07
N GLU A 128 9.27 -10.40 3.55
CA GLU A 128 8.45 -10.15 2.35
C GLU A 128 7.42 -9.06 2.62
N ARG A 129 6.72 -9.16 3.75
CA ARG A 129 5.73 -8.18 4.20
C ARG A 129 6.35 -6.78 4.30
N ASN A 130 7.48 -6.65 5.00
CA ASN A 130 8.19 -5.37 5.15
C ASN A 130 8.66 -4.79 3.81
N ARG A 131 9.12 -5.64 2.88
CA ARG A 131 9.54 -5.20 1.54
C ARG A 131 8.36 -4.66 0.72
N LEU A 132 7.23 -5.37 0.74
CA LEU A 132 6.02 -4.96 0.03
C LEU A 132 5.45 -3.67 0.61
N PHE A 133 5.22 -3.61 1.92
CA PHE A 133 4.74 -2.37 2.56
C PHE A 133 5.65 -1.19 2.26
N ARG A 134 6.96 -1.37 2.35
CA ARG A 134 7.91 -0.30 2.00
C ARG A 134 7.76 0.18 0.56
N ALA A 135 7.62 -0.73 -0.40
CA ALA A 135 7.43 -0.37 -1.80
C ALA A 135 6.10 0.39 -2.01
N PHE A 136 5.02 -0.07 -1.40
CA PHE A 136 3.70 0.58 -1.48
C PHE A 136 3.67 1.95 -0.78
N PHE A 137 4.27 2.10 0.40
CA PHE A 137 4.40 3.40 1.07
C PHE A 137 5.19 4.39 0.23
N ARG A 138 6.31 3.96 -0.36
CA ARG A 138 7.13 4.82 -1.22
C ARG A 138 6.41 5.21 -2.50
N TYR A 139 5.64 4.29 -3.10
CA TYR A 139 4.79 4.62 -4.24
C TYR A 139 3.74 5.68 -3.88
N GLU A 140 3.03 5.51 -2.76
CA GLU A 140 2.03 6.47 -2.30
C GLU A 140 2.68 7.83 -1.96
N LEU A 141 3.89 7.83 -1.37
CA LEU A 141 4.65 9.06 -1.12
C LEU A 141 4.95 9.82 -2.41
N VAL A 142 5.51 9.13 -3.42
CA VAL A 142 5.81 9.74 -4.73
C VAL A 142 4.55 10.29 -5.36
N SER A 143 3.44 9.54 -5.28
CA SER A 143 2.15 9.99 -5.78
C SER A 143 1.72 11.30 -5.10
N LYS A 144 1.80 11.38 -3.77
CA LYS A 144 1.47 12.62 -3.03
C LYS A 144 2.38 13.79 -3.36
N ILE A 145 3.67 13.54 -3.57
CA ILE A 145 4.64 14.57 -3.99
C ILE A 145 4.25 15.13 -5.37
N GLN A 146 3.86 14.28 -6.32
CA GLN A 146 3.44 14.71 -7.66
C GLN A 146 2.18 15.58 -7.68
N TYR A 147 1.37 15.56 -6.61
CA TYR A 147 0.21 16.45 -6.44
C TYR A 147 0.54 17.81 -5.82
N VAL A 148 1.81 18.11 -5.53
CA VAL A 148 2.22 19.44 -5.06
C VAL A 148 2.13 20.42 -6.24
N GLU A 149 1.23 21.40 -6.13
CA GLU A 149 0.92 22.36 -7.21
C GLU A 149 2.07 23.32 -7.53
N ASP A 150 2.85 23.72 -6.52
CA ASP A 150 3.97 24.64 -6.69
C ASP A 150 5.18 23.90 -7.28
N SER A 151 5.48 24.18 -8.54
CA SER A 151 6.61 23.59 -9.28
C SER A 151 7.97 23.80 -8.61
N THR A 152 8.17 24.95 -7.95
CA THR A 152 9.45 25.22 -7.29
C THR A 152 9.58 24.42 -6.00
N GLU A 153 8.50 24.32 -5.21
CA GLU A 153 8.48 23.45 -4.03
C GLU A 153 8.61 21.98 -4.41
N LEU A 154 8.00 21.55 -5.52
CA LEU A 154 8.11 20.20 -6.07
C LEU A 154 9.57 19.83 -6.37
N GLU A 155 10.32 20.68 -7.08
CA GLU A 155 11.74 20.44 -7.38
C GLU A 155 12.56 20.23 -6.10
N HIS A 156 12.38 21.10 -5.11
CA HIS A 156 13.09 20.97 -3.83
C HIS A 156 12.70 19.70 -3.06
N ILE A 157 11.43 19.30 -3.12
CA ILE A 157 10.96 18.06 -2.50
C ILE A 157 11.57 16.84 -3.21
N ASP A 158 11.60 16.86 -4.53
CA ASP A 158 12.16 15.79 -5.35
C ASP A 158 13.65 15.60 -5.05
N GLU A 159 14.41 16.69 -4.93
CA GLU A 159 15.82 16.66 -4.51
C GLU A 159 16.00 16.05 -3.11
N LEU A 160 15.12 16.41 -2.17
CA LEU A 160 15.19 15.89 -0.80
C LEU A 160 14.78 14.42 -0.69
N ALA A 161 13.82 13.99 -1.51
CA ALA A 161 13.29 12.62 -1.51
C ALA A 161 14.16 11.68 -2.34
N ALA A 162 14.83 12.15 -3.39
CA ALA A 162 15.60 11.32 -4.31
C ALA A 162 16.63 10.40 -3.63
N PRO A 163 17.40 10.81 -2.61
CA PRO A 163 18.34 9.89 -1.96
C PRO A 163 17.64 8.72 -1.26
N THR A 164 16.44 8.92 -0.72
CA THR A 164 15.70 7.89 0.03
C THR A 164 14.79 7.06 -0.88
N VAL A 165 14.29 7.67 -1.97
CA VAL A 165 13.32 7.09 -2.92
C VAL A 165 13.94 6.66 -4.25
N ARG A 166 15.16 7.06 -4.58
CA ARG A 166 15.78 6.74 -5.88
C ARG A 166 17.13 6.03 -5.75
N ASN A 167 17.85 6.18 -4.63
CA ASN A 167 19.07 5.37 -4.35
C ASN A 167 18.71 4.01 -3.75
N PHE A 168 17.84 3.29 -4.44
CA PHE A 168 17.45 1.96 -4.02
C PHE A 168 18.55 0.94 -4.29
N SER A 169 18.63 -0.09 -3.45
CA SER A 169 19.24 -1.35 -3.91
C SER A 169 18.47 -1.86 -5.13
N HIS A 170 19.11 -2.65 -5.99
CA HIS A 170 18.46 -3.21 -7.18
C HIS A 170 17.09 -3.85 -6.86
N GLY A 171 17.02 -4.64 -5.78
CA GLY A 171 15.76 -5.27 -5.35
C GLY A 171 14.70 -4.27 -4.89
N ALA A 172 15.07 -3.17 -4.24
CA ALA A 172 14.11 -2.15 -3.83
C ALA A 172 13.61 -1.31 -5.03
N ALA A 173 14.47 -1.09 -6.03
CA ALA A 173 14.06 -0.43 -7.28
C ALA A 173 13.07 -1.29 -8.07
N GLU A 174 13.33 -2.59 -8.15
CA GLU A 174 12.42 -3.51 -8.82
C GLU A 174 11.09 -3.63 -8.09
N ALA A 175 11.10 -3.76 -6.76
CA ALA A 175 9.87 -3.78 -5.97
C ALA A 175 9.01 -2.52 -6.21
N PHE A 176 9.64 -1.34 -6.25
CA PHE A 176 8.94 -0.09 -6.56
C PHE A 176 8.35 -0.10 -7.99
N ARG A 177 9.10 -0.58 -8.99
CA ARG A 177 8.62 -0.71 -10.37
C ARG A 177 7.44 -1.68 -10.49
N CYS A 178 7.47 -2.80 -9.79
CA CYS A 178 6.37 -3.75 -9.76
C CYS A 178 5.09 -3.10 -9.22
N VAL A 179 5.19 -2.32 -8.13
CA VAL A 179 4.05 -1.58 -7.58
C VAL A 179 3.53 -0.54 -8.57
N LEU A 180 4.43 0.20 -9.25
CA LEU A 180 4.05 1.17 -10.28
C LEU A 180 3.27 0.50 -11.42
N TYR A 181 3.75 -0.63 -11.94
CA TYR A 181 3.06 -1.36 -13.00
C TYR A 181 1.73 -1.94 -12.53
N TYR A 182 1.69 -2.51 -11.33
CA TYR A 182 0.45 -2.99 -10.71
C TYR A 182 -0.60 -1.87 -10.61
N MET A 183 -0.22 -0.70 -10.09
CA MET A 183 -1.12 0.44 -9.96
C MET A 183 -1.60 0.97 -11.31
N ARG A 184 -0.73 0.96 -12.34
CA ARG A 184 -1.10 1.30 -13.71
C ARG A 184 -2.11 0.30 -14.29
N ASP A 185 -1.87 -0.99 -14.10
CA ASP A 185 -2.70 -2.06 -14.67
C ASP A 185 -4.07 -2.13 -13.98
N LEU A 186 -4.19 -1.69 -12.72
CA LEU A 186 -5.48 -1.50 -12.04
C LEU A 186 -6.42 -0.56 -12.80
N TYR A 187 -5.92 0.50 -13.45
CA TYR A 187 -6.77 1.36 -14.29
C TYR A 187 -7.39 0.59 -15.47
N GLY A 188 -6.63 -0.34 -16.05
CA GLY A 188 -7.14 -1.25 -17.08
C GLY A 188 -8.23 -2.18 -16.54
N ALA A 189 -8.05 -2.71 -15.33
CA ALA A 189 -9.05 -3.54 -14.65
C ALA A 189 -10.36 -2.76 -14.41
N VAL A 190 -10.25 -1.51 -13.93
CA VAL A 190 -11.39 -0.61 -13.76
C VAL A 190 -12.14 -0.45 -15.07
N PHE A 191 -11.45 -0.14 -16.18
CA PHE A 191 -12.09 0.00 -17.48
C PHE A 191 -12.78 -1.30 -17.95
N ALA A 192 -12.15 -2.46 -17.73
CA ALA A 192 -12.69 -3.75 -18.10
C ALA A 192 -14.02 -4.09 -17.40
N HIS A 193 -14.23 -3.55 -16.19
CA HIS A 193 -15.49 -3.71 -15.46
C HIS A 193 -16.65 -2.89 -16.05
N TYR A 194 -16.37 -1.75 -16.70
CA TYR A 194 -17.40 -0.85 -17.26
C TYR A 194 -17.74 -1.11 -18.72
N VAL A 195 -16.79 -1.63 -19.50
CA VAL A 195 -17.01 -2.05 -20.91
C VAL A 195 -17.41 -3.52 -20.95
N ASP A 196 -18.13 -4.00 -21.98
CA ASP A 196 -18.56 -5.39 -22.23
C ASP A 196 -17.41 -6.43 -22.42
N SER A 197 -16.31 -6.25 -21.71
CA SER A 197 -15.20 -7.19 -21.57
C SER A 197 -15.67 -8.54 -21.04
N ARG A 198 -15.07 -9.63 -21.53
CA ARG A 198 -15.29 -10.98 -21.00
C ARG A 198 -14.06 -11.41 -20.21
N LEU A 199 -14.29 -12.05 -19.07
CA LEU A 199 -13.23 -12.64 -18.28
C LEU A 199 -12.68 -13.86 -19.06
N PRO A 200 -11.38 -13.92 -19.37
CA PRO A 200 -10.82 -14.99 -20.19
C PRO A 200 -10.80 -16.30 -19.42
N ASP A 201 -11.16 -17.39 -20.09
CA ASP A 201 -11.07 -18.74 -19.52
C ASP A 201 -9.61 -19.13 -19.30
N ILE A 202 -9.38 -19.93 -18.26
CA ILE A 202 -8.05 -20.46 -17.97
C ILE A 202 -7.75 -21.51 -19.06
N PRO A 203 -6.63 -21.39 -19.80
CA PRO A 203 -6.27 -22.37 -20.81
C PRO A 203 -6.17 -23.76 -20.17
N ALA A 204 -6.74 -24.78 -20.82
CA ALA A 204 -6.53 -26.15 -20.39
C ALA A 204 -5.03 -26.47 -20.46
N GLU A 205 -4.45 -27.03 -19.39
CA GLU A 205 -3.08 -27.52 -19.41
C GLU A 205 -2.93 -28.47 -20.61
N THR A 206 -2.06 -28.10 -21.55
CA THR A 206 -1.71 -29.00 -22.65
C THR A 206 -0.83 -30.08 -22.01
N PRO A 207 -1.24 -31.36 -21.98
CA PRO A 207 -0.39 -32.40 -21.41
C PRO A 207 0.92 -32.44 -22.19
N ALA A 208 2.03 -32.36 -21.47
CA ALA A 208 3.38 -32.49 -22.00
C ALA A 208 3.67 -33.92 -22.47
#